data_AF-A0A0S4XKB9-F1
#
_entry.id   AF-A0A0S4XKB9-F1
#
_cell.length_a   1.000
_cell.length_b   1.000
_cell.length_c   1.000
_cell.angle_alpha   90.00
_cell.angle_beta   90.00
_cell.angle_gamma   90.00
#
_symmetry.space_group_name_H-M   'P 1'
#
loop_
_entity.id
_entity.type
_entity.pdbx_description
1 polymer ?
#
loop_
_entity_poly.entity_id
_entity_poly.type
_entity_poly.pdbx_seq_one_letter_code
_entity_poly.pdbx_strand_id
1 'polypeptide(L)'
;MLDGSKRIDTAVFADGTRWNADNFRRLNTTVTGTAGDDTINGWQGDDILIGGDGNDTLVANGGNDQLYGGAGNDSLRINDNATASVDGGDGNDIISADSGTTSTISAGNGDDTMQISAWAMRTTIDAGNGNDIINIDSYGASQGADLSLIHI
;
A
#
# COMPACT_ATOMS: atom_id res chain seq x y z
N MET A 1 0.26 -1.89 23.40
CA MET A 1 -1.01 -1.53 22.72
C MET A 1 -1.34 -0.08 23.07
N LEU A 2 -1.08 0.86 22.16
CA LEU A 2 -1.54 2.23 22.30
C LEU A 2 -3.00 2.25 21.82
N ASP A 3 -3.96 2.40 22.73
CA ASP A 3 -5.35 2.60 22.33
C ASP A 3 -5.48 3.96 21.61
N GLY A 4 -6.43 4.08 20.68
CA GLY A 4 -6.62 5.28 19.85
C GLY A 4 -7.00 6.57 20.60
N SER A 5 -6.86 6.64 21.93
CA SER A 5 -7.25 7.79 22.77
C SER A 5 -6.21 8.91 22.86
N LYS A 6 -5.01 8.73 22.28
CA LYS A 6 -3.95 9.76 22.24
C LYS A 6 -3.63 10.19 20.82
N ARG A 7 -4.57 10.87 20.18
CA ARG A 7 -4.33 11.59 18.91
C ARG A 7 -4.42 13.09 19.14
N ILE A 8 -3.68 13.87 18.35
CA ILE A 8 -3.83 15.33 18.37
C ILE A 8 -5.15 15.67 17.67
N ASP A 9 -6.17 16.06 18.43
CA ASP A 9 -7.49 16.44 17.89
C ASP A 9 -7.52 17.86 17.33
N THR A 10 -6.65 18.75 17.82
CA THR A 10 -6.57 20.12 17.30
C THR A 10 -5.18 20.75 17.50
N ALA A 11 -4.65 21.41 16.47
CA ALA A 11 -3.58 22.41 16.61
C ALA A 11 -4.13 23.81 16.33
N VAL A 12 -3.75 24.78 17.16
CA VAL A 12 -4.11 26.19 16.98
C VAL A 12 -2.84 26.99 16.77
N PHE A 13 -2.77 27.73 15.66
CA PHE A 13 -1.63 28.55 15.31
C PHE A 13 -1.84 30.00 15.79
N ALA A 14 -0.76 30.78 15.83
CA ALA A 14 -0.78 32.16 16.33
C ALA A 14 -1.65 33.11 15.49
N ASP A 15 -1.93 32.74 14.24
CA ASP A 15 -2.84 33.44 13.32
C ASP A 15 -4.32 33.06 13.52
N GLY A 16 -4.62 32.15 14.44
CA GLY A 16 -5.95 31.64 14.71
C GLY A 16 -6.36 30.45 13.85
N THR A 17 -5.52 30.00 12.92
CA THR A 17 -5.75 28.78 12.14
C THR A 17 -5.90 27.59 13.08
N ARG A 18 -6.91 26.75 12.84
CA ARG A 18 -7.15 25.53 13.61
C ARG A 18 -7.08 24.35 12.67
N TRP A 19 -6.15 23.45 12.92
CA TRP A 19 -6.11 22.16 12.26
C TRP A 19 -6.83 21.13 13.10
N ASN A 20 -7.73 20.37 12.49
CA ASN A 20 -8.41 19.25 13.12
C ASN A 20 -7.84 17.92 12.61
N ALA A 21 -8.41 16.80 13.06
CA ALA A 21 -7.99 15.47 12.63
C ALA A 21 -7.98 15.28 11.10
N ASP A 22 -8.85 15.96 10.35
CA ASP A 22 -8.88 15.87 8.88
C ASP A 22 -7.71 16.63 8.23
N ASN A 23 -7.28 17.75 8.82
CA ASN A 23 -6.05 18.42 8.39
C ASN A 23 -4.83 17.52 8.61
N PHE A 24 -4.77 16.83 9.74
CA PHE A 24 -3.68 15.89 10.03
C PHE A 24 -3.70 14.68 9.09
N ARG A 25 -4.89 14.10 8.81
CA ARG A 25 -5.09 12.96 7.89
C ARG A 25 -4.67 13.19 6.45
N ARG A 26 -4.45 14.45 6.05
CA ARG A 26 -4.05 14.83 4.69
C ARG A 26 -2.58 15.25 4.59
N LEU A 27 -1.82 15.16 5.68
CA LEU A 27 -0.39 15.35 5.63
C LEU A 27 0.26 14.16 4.96
N ASN A 28 1.35 14.41 4.21
CA ASN A 28 2.20 13.33 3.75
C ASN A 28 2.90 12.73 4.97
N THR A 29 2.75 11.43 5.18
CA THR A 29 3.39 10.75 6.31
C THR A 29 4.37 9.70 5.83
N THR A 30 5.54 9.65 6.46
CA THR A 30 6.45 8.51 6.34
C THR A 30 6.36 7.73 7.63
N VAL A 31 5.95 6.46 7.53
CA VAL A 31 5.85 5.54 8.65
C VAL A 31 6.75 4.35 8.38
N THR A 32 7.68 4.11 9.30
CA THR A 32 8.60 2.96 9.24
C THR A 32 8.30 2.07 10.43
N GLY A 33 8.10 0.79 10.17
CA GLY A 33 8.00 -0.26 11.16
C GLY A 33 9.35 -0.57 11.79
N THR A 34 9.41 -1.75 12.37
CA THR A 34 10.52 -2.26 13.16
C THR A 34 11.15 -3.46 12.46
N ALA A 35 11.74 -4.38 13.22
CA ALA A 35 12.32 -5.62 12.69
C ALA A 35 11.45 -6.84 13.05
N GLY A 36 10.19 -6.61 13.41
CA GLY A 36 9.23 -7.68 13.66
C GLY A 36 7.84 -7.23 13.23
N ASP A 37 6.89 -8.17 13.27
CA ASP A 37 5.55 -8.01 12.70
C ASP A 37 4.82 -6.73 13.16
N ASP A 38 4.63 -5.81 12.22
CA ASP A 38 4.03 -4.51 12.40
C ASP A 38 2.70 -4.37 11.67
N THR A 39 1.86 -3.44 12.14
CA THR A 39 0.63 -3.06 11.45
C THR A 39 0.62 -1.56 11.24
N ILE A 40 0.80 -1.16 9.99
CA ILE A 40 0.94 0.22 9.57
C ILE A 40 -0.29 0.62 8.75
N ASN A 41 -0.99 1.66 9.21
CA ASN A 41 -2.14 2.22 8.51
C ASN A 41 -1.83 3.66 8.11
N GLY A 42 -1.64 3.87 6.80
CA GLY A 42 -1.60 5.18 6.16
C GLY A 42 -2.93 5.92 6.31
N TRP A 43 -2.87 7.22 6.10
CA TRP A 43 -3.98 8.15 6.17
C TRP A 43 -4.47 8.46 4.74
N GLN A 44 -5.16 9.59 4.54
CA GLN A 44 -5.73 9.98 3.24
C GLN A 44 -4.80 10.85 2.38
N GLY A 45 -3.61 11.15 2.89
CA GLY A 45 -2.58 11.91 2.20
C GLY A 45 -1.64 10.99 1.41
N ASP A 46 -0.66 11.57 0.74
CA ASP A 46 0.38 10.79 0.06
C ASP A 46 1.35 10.23 1.11
N ASP A 47 1.31 8.93 1.35
CA ASP A 47 2.09 8.27 2.41
C ASP A 47 3.24 7.39 1.88
N ILE A 48 4.25 7.21 2.73
CA ILE A 48 5.33 6.24 2.54
C ILE A 48 5.29 5.28 3.72
N LEU A 49 4.89 4.04 3.47
CA LEU A 49 4.77 2.98 4.47
C LEU A 49 5.89 1.97 4.24
N ILE A 50 6.72 1.72 5.26
CA ILE A 50 7.86 0.80 5.20
C ILE A 50 7.68 -0.20 6.34
N GLY A 51 7.54 -1.48 6.03
CA GLY A 51 7.41 -2.57 7.01
C GLY A 51 8.73 -2.81 7.75
N GLY A 52 9.72 -3.32 7.03
CA GLY A 52 11.04 -3.60 7.58
C GLY A 52 11.35 -5.10 7.52
N ASP A 53 11.82 -5.67 8.61
CA ASP A 53 11.87 -7.12 8.74
C ASP A 53 10.61 -7.58 9.50
N GLY A 54 10.11 -8.79 9.23
CA GLY A 54 8.92 -9.33 9.90
C GLY A 54 7.78 -9.57 8.92
N ASN A 55 6.66 -10.12 9.40
CA ASN A 55 5.46 -10.27 8.58
C ASN A 55 4.53 -9.09 8.87
N ASP A 56 4.57 -8.10 8.01
CA ASP A 56 3.94 -6.81 8.22
C ASP A 56 2.57 -6.71 7.53
N THR A 57 1.74 -5.81 8.04
CA THR A 57 0.47 -5.44 7.40
C THR A 57 0.48 -3.94 7.11
N LEU A 58 0.54 -3.58 5.83
CA LEU A 58 0.58 -2.20 5.36
C LEU A 58 -0.73 -1.87 4.64
N VAL A 59 -1.41 -0.81 5.08
CA VAL A 59 -2.68 -0.35 4.50
C VAL A 59 -2.59 1.11 4.12
N ALA A 60 -2.70 1.42 2.83
CA ALA A 60 -2.79 2.77 2.30
C ALA A 60 -4.25 3.16 2.00
N ASN A 61 -4.63 4.40 2.27
CA ASN A 61 -6.04 4.83 2.29
C ASN A 61 -6.28 6.13 1.47
N GLY A 62 -6.14 6.07 0.16
CA GLY A 62 -6.30 7.25 -0.71
C GLY A 62 -5.04 8.13 -0.70
N GLY A 63 -4.77 8.84 -1.80
CA GLY A 63 -3.50 9.54 -1.98
C GLY A 63 -2.65 8.88 -3.07
N ASN A 64 -1.42 9.36 -3.24
CA ASN A 64 -0.37 8.72 -4.03
C ASN A 64 0.66 8.10 -3.09
N ASP A 65 0.51 6.81 -2.81
CA ASP A 65 1.21 6.14 -1.74
C ASP A 65 2.41 5.33 -2.24
N GLN A 66 3.38 5.10 -1.37
CA GLN A 66 4.46 4.16 -1.55
C GLN A 66 4.42 3.14 -0.42
N LEU A 67 4.35 1.85 -0.76
CA LEU A 67 4.37 0.76 0.21
C LEU A 67 5.57 -0.14 -0.07
N TYR A 68 6.35 -0.42 0.97
CA TYR A 68 7.51 -1.30 0.94
C TYR A 68 7.34 -2.33 2.06
N GLY A 69 7.11 -3.59 1.73
CA GLY A 69 6.98 -4.68 2.71
C GLY A 69 8.30 -4.92 3.42
N GLY A 70 9.31 -5.34 2.65
CA GLY A 70 10.66 -5.54 3.15
C GLY A 70 10.98 -7.03 3.18
N ALA A 71 11.39 -7.57 4.32
CA ALA A 71 11.71 -8.98 4.46
C ALA A 71 10.70 -9.70 5.35
N GLY A 72 10.07 -10.75 4.83
CA GLY A 72 9.04 -11.53 5.50
C GLY A 72 7.81 -11.65 4.63
N ASN A 73 6.78 -12.35 5.11
CA ASN A 73 5.56 -12.55 4.32
C ASN A 73 4.57 -11.44 4.67
N ASP A 74 4.48 -10.44 3.81
CA ASP A 74 3.75 -9.21 4.09
C ASP A 74 2.35 -9.20 3.47
N SER A 75 1.47 -8.38 4.06
CA SER A 75 0.13 -8.10 3.56
C SER A 75 0.00 -6.62 3.21
N LEU A 76 0.02 -6.30 1.92
CA LEU A 76 -0.03 -4.93 1.41
C LEU A 76 -1.40 -4.65 0.77
N ARG A 77 -2.10 -3.64 1.26
CA ARG A 77 -3.46 -3.29 0.80
C ARG A 77 -3.57 -1.82 0.39
N ILE A 78 -4.11 -1.61 -0.81
CA ILE A 78 -4.42 -0.29 -1.35
C ILE A 78 -5.94 -0.11 -1.40
N ASN A 79 -6.45 0.89 -0.66
CA ASN A 79 -7.87 1.25 -0.61
C ASN A 79 -8.18 2.58 -1.33
N ASP A 80 -9.47 2.88 -1.47
CA ASP A 80 -10.03 4.22 -1.71
C ASP A 80 -9.55 4.98 -2.98
N ASN A 81 -9.26 4.25 -4.06
CA ASN A 81 -8.82 4.78 -5.34
C ASN A 81 -7.48 5.52 -5.28
N ALA A 82 -6.59 5.08 -4.39
CA ALA A 82 -5.22 5.59 -4.34
C ALA A 82 -4.41 5.15 -5.57
N THR A 83 -3.51 6.03 -6.02
CA THR A 83 -2.39 5.61 -6.88
C THR A 83 -1.32 5.05 -5.94
N ALA A 84 -0.77 3.87 -6.22
CA ALA A 84 0.29 3.34 -5.37
C ALA A 84 1.49 2.82 -6.16
N SER A 85 2.67 3.03 -5.59
CA SER A 85 3.87 2.25 -5.89
C SER A 85 4.03 1.22 -4.79
N VAL A 86 4.00 -0.06 -5.15
CA VAL A 86 4.10 -1.17 -4.20
C VAL A 86 5.31 -2.01 -4.54
N ASP A 87 6.07 -2.36 -3.51
CA ASP A 87 7.16 -3.32 -3.50
C ASP A 87 6.94 -4.27 -2.32
N GLY A 88 6.63 -5.55 -2.60
CA GLY A 88 6.45 -6.57 -1.57
C GLY A 88 7.76 -6.87 -0.88
N GLY A 89 8.78 -7.26 -1.65
CA GLY A 89 10.15 -7.43 -1.18
C GLY A 89 10.56 -8.89 -1.18
N ASP A 90 11.12 -9.38 -0.07
CA ASP A 90 11.50 -10.78 0.10
C ASP A 90 10.44 -11.51 0.93
N GLY A 91 9.89 -12.60 0.43
CA GLY A 91 8.90 -13.42 1.13
C GLY A 91 7.69 -13.71 0.25
N ASN A 92 6.76 -14.50 0.78
CA ASN A 92 5.54 -14.82 0.06
C ASN A 92 4.47 -13.81 0.45
N ASP A 93 4.29 -12.79 -0.39
CA ASP A 93 3.48 -11.63 -0.09
C ASP A 93 2.03 -11.76 -0.60
N ILE A 94 1.15 -11.03 0.07
CA ILE A 94 -0.24 -10.87 -0.34
C ILE A 94 -0.47 -9.39 -0.66
N ILE A 95 -0.70 -9.09 -1.94
CA ILE A 95 -0.95 -7.72 -2.39
C ILE A 95 -2.38 -7.60 -2.92
N SER A 96 -3.16 -6.68 -2.34
CA SER A 96 -4.54 -6.42 -2.75
C SER A 96 -4.75 -4.96 -3.12
N ALA A 97 -5.29 -4.71 -4.31
CA ALA A 97 -5.61 -3.35 -4.78
C ALA A 97 -7.08 -3.26 -5.17
N ASP A 98 -7.87 -2.44 -4.46
CA ASP A 98 -9.32 -2.43 -4.61
C ASP A 98 -9.90 -1.39 -5.58
N SER A 99 -9.15 -0.36 -5.99
CA SER A 99 -9.63 0.60 -6.99
C SER A 99 -8.59 1.63 -7.46
N GLY A 100 -8.83 2.28 -8.62
CA GLY A 100 -8.62 3.73 -8.74
C GLY A 100 -7.81 4.30 -9.89
N THR A 101 -6.57 3.91 -10.09
CA THR A 101 -5.62 4.61 -10.97
C THR A 101 -4.42 3.71 -11.31
N THR A 102 -3.55 4.18 -12.22
CA THR A 102 -2.29 3.51 -12.56
C THR A 102 -1.45 3.27 -11.32
N SER A 103 -1.34 2.01 -10.92
CA SER A 103 -0.41 1.59 -9.86
C SER A 103 0.73 0.79 -10.47
N THR A 104 1.91 0.88 -9.88
CA THR A 104 3.06 0.02 -10.18
C THR A 104 3.21 -0.93 -9.01
N ILE A 105 3.01 -2.22 -9.25
CA ILE A 105 3.07 -3.24 -8.21
C ILE A 105 4.18 -4.21 -8.59
N SER A 106 5.17 -4.35 -7.70
CA SER A 106 6.20 -5.38 -7.72
C SER A 106 5.96 -6.29 -6.52
N ALA A 107 5.83 -7.59 -6.73
CA ALA A 107 5.69 -8.55 -5.63
C ALA A 107 7.07 -8.89 -5.03
N GLY A 108 8.05 -9.22 -5.86
CA GLY A 108 9.45 -9.30 -5.44
C GLY A 108 9.98 -10.73 -5.48
N ASN A 109 10.60 -11.21 -4.42
CA ASN A 109 11.11 -12.58 -4.32
C ASN A 109 10.18 -13.43 -3.46
N GLY A 110 9.63 -14.52 -4.00
CA GLY A 110 8.80 -15.44 -3.25
C GLY A 110 7.68 -16.00 -4.10
N ASP A 111 6.88 -16.89 -3.53
CA ASP A 111 5.65 -17.34 -4.21
C ASP A 111 4.51 -16.39 -3.79
N ASP A 112 4.24 -15.38 -4.61
CA ASP A 112 3.36 -14.27 -4.24
C ASP A 112 1.90 -14.46 -4.68
N THR A 113 0.99 -13.77 -3.99
CA THR A 113 -0.42 -13.70 -4.39
C THR A 113 -0.89 -12.27 -4.53
N MET A 114 -1.29 -11.90 -5.74
CA MET A 114 -1.83 -10.58 -6.06
C MET A 114 -3.31 -10.66 -6.42
N GLN A 115 -4.13 -9.82 -5.79
CA GLN A 115 -5.55 -9.65 -6.12
C GLN A 115 -5.81 -8.21 -6.56
N ILE A 116 -6.23 -8.04 -7.82
CA ILE A 116 -6.49 -6.74 -8.43
C ILE A 116 -7.98 -6.62 -8.79
N SER A 117 -8.67 -5.75 -8.05
CA SER A 117 -10.11 -5.50 -8.22
C SER A 117 -10.38 -4.42 -9.29
N ALA A 118 -11.58 -4.47 -9.86
CA ALA A 118 -11.86 -4.03 -11.22
C ALA A 118 -12.03 -2.51 -11.51
N TRP A 119 -11.46 -1.64 -10.67
CA TRP A 119 -11.44 -0.19 -10.91
C TRP A 119 -10.04 0.38 -11.06
N ALA A 120 -8.99 -0.45 -11.01
CA ALA A 120 -7.62 -0.02 -11.28
C ALA A 120 -7.43 0.21 -12.79
N MET A 121 -7.25 1.46 -13.21
CA MET A 121 -6.80 1.78 -14.57
C MET A 121 -5.33 1.33 -14.72
N ARG A 122 -4.92 0.90 -15.93
CA ARG A 122 -3.51 0.67 -16.34
C ARG A 122 -2.54 0.41 -15.19
N THR A 123 -2.60 -0.78 -14.59
CA THR A 123 -1.61 -1.21 -13.59
C THR A 123 -0.44 -1.87 -14.31
N THR A 124 0.79 -1.49 -13.96
CA THR A 124 1.98 -2.27 -14.30
C THR A 124 2.22 -3.23 -13.15
N ILE A 125 2.18 -4.51 -13.47
CA ILE A 125 2.36 -5.58 -12.48
C ILE A 125 3.61 -6.34 -12.86
N ASP A 126 4.53 -6.44 -11.90
CA ASP A 126 5.69 -7.32 -11.93
C ASP A 126 5.54 -8.32 -10.78
N ALA A 127 5.49 -9.60 -11.13
CA ALA A 127 5.41 -10.67 -10.13
C ALA A 127 6.77 -10.96 -9.50
N GLY A 128 7.86 -10.58 -10.18
CA GLY A 128 9.21 -10.91 -9.72
C GLY A 128 9.53 -12.40 -9.82
N ASN A 129 10.25 -12.91 -8.82
CA ASN A 129 10.83 -14.25 -8.79
C ASN A 129 9.98 -15.20 -7.96
N GLY A 130 9.46 -16.26 -8.58
CA GLY A 130 8.83 -17.37 -7.88
C GLY A 130 7.66 -17.96 -8.65
N ASN A 131 6.77 -18.64 -7.95
CA ASN A 131 5.54 -19.19 -8.51
C ASN A 131 4.34 -18.34 -8.10
N ASP A 132 4.13 -17.26 -8.84
CA ASP A 132 3.16 -16.24 -8.43
C ASP A 132 1.75 -16.53 -8.95
N ILE A 133 0.77 -16.05 -8.18
CA ILE A 133 -0.64 -16.08 -8.53
C ILE A 133 -1.13 -14.64 -8.67
N ILE A 134 -1.56 -14.28 -9.88
CA ILE A 134 -2.17 -12.98 -10.16
C ILE A 134 -3.64 -13.17 -10.52
N ASN A 135 -4.52 -12.76 -9.61
CA ASN A 135 -5.96 -12.77 -9.80
C ASN A 135 -6.44 -11.38 -10.18
N ILE A 136 -7.02 -11.25 -11.37
CA ILE A 136 -7.58 -9.98 -11.86
C ILE A 136 -9.08 -10.17 -12.10
N ASP A 137 -9.89 -9.41 -11.39
CA ASP A 137 -11.35 -9.56 -11.45
C ASP A 137 -11.90 -9.12 -12.83
N SER A 138 -12.93 -9.84 -13.29
CA SER A 138 -13.47 -9.85 -14.67
C SER A 138 -13.89 -8.50 -15.30
N TYR A 139 -14.04 -7.41 -14.55
CA TYR A 139 -14.22 -6.06 -15.13
C TYR A 139 -12.88 -5.36 -15.47
N GLY A 140 -11.78 -5.72 -14.80
CA GLY A 140 -10.42 -5.17 -15.00
C GLY A 140 -9.73 -5.71 -16.25
N ALA A 141 -10.02 -6.97 -16.64
CA ALA A 141 -9.52 -7.57 -17.88
C ALA A 141 -10.04 -6.86 -19.15
N SER A 142 -11.15 -6.13 -19.07
CA SER A 142 -11.75 -5.42 -20.20
C SER A 142 -11.14 -4.03 -20.49
N GLN A 143 -10.23 -3.53 -19.62
CA GLN A 143 -9.77 -2.14 -19.63
C GLN A 143 -8.23 -1.93 -19.66
N GLY A 144 -7.43 -3.00 -19.79
CA GLY A 144 -6.01 -2.89 -20.21
C GLY A 144 -4.96 -2.85 -19.09
N ALA A 145 -4.92 -3.86 -18.22
CA ALA A 145 -3.73 -4.13 -17.40
C ALA A 145 -2.55 -4.51 -18.31
N ASP A 146 -1.38 -3.92 -18.08
CA ASP A 146 -0.14 -4.30 -18.75
C ASP A 146 0.62 -5.22 -17.80
N LEU A 147 0.43 -6.52 -17.99
CA LEU A 147 1.15 -7.53 -17.22
C LEU A 147 2.52 -7.73 -17.87
N SER A 148 3.55 -7.17 -17.25
CA SER A 148 4.93 -7.45 -17.60
C SER A 148 5.42 -8.63 -16.75
N LEU A 149 5.27 -9.84 -17.27
CA LEU A 149 5.87 -11.04 -16.67
C LEU A 149 7.35 -11.11 -17.12
N ILE A 150 8.22 -10.36 -16.45
CA ILE A 150 9.66 -10.36 -16.75
C ILE A 150 10.26 -11.61 -16.09
N HIS A 151 10.31 -12.71 -16.84
CA HIS A 151 11.05 -13.90 -16.46
C HIS A 151 12.55 -13.64 -16.62
N ILE A 152 13.35 -13.87 -15.57
CA ILE A 152 14.81 -13.96 -15.67
C ILE A 152 15.23 -15.39 -15.36
#